data_AF-A0AAV2ZCH9-F1
#
_entry.id   AF-A0AAV2ZCH9-F1
#
_cell.length_a   1.000
_cell.length_b   1.000
_cell.length_c   1.000
_cell.angle_alpha   90.00
_cell.angle_beta   90.00
_cell.angle_gamma   90.00
#
_symmetry.space_group_name_H-M   'P 1'
#
loop_
_entity.id
_entity.type
_entity.pdbx_description
1 polymer ?
#
loop_
_entity_poly.entity_id
_entity_poly.type
_entity_poly.pdbx_seq_one_letter_code
_entity_poly.pdbx_strand_id
1 'polypeptide(L)'
;MRGSFNLYRSQLRVFLTTHVVWGHLDGSVVRDPADAALRAQFDARDRDAPLRSVSTSDAERMCELATAREMWENLEQQYTKREFGNYVFALQRLMNSPFEHGQSMEQWLQVRRHMRQQLTNMGYPMTDDQLVDVILTNVAKTHREVVRQFAKTTQMAGAPGRPILSHVMNTLLAETELDEALGEEKPATPVPKEMGVSGRRASPGDRRSASGGSDANNKSLLWKSLKFKTHEENL
;
A
#
# COMPACT_ATOMS: atom_id res chain seq x y z
N MET A 1 13.64 13.24 2.91
CA MET A 1 14.37 11.96 2.77
C MET A 1 13.37 10.84 2.50
N ARG A 2 13.55 10.06 1.43
CA ARG A 2 12.72 8.88 1.11
C ARG A 2 13.50 7.63 1.55
N GLY A 3 13.18 7.09 2.72
CA GLY A 3 13.82 5.92 3.32
C GLY A 3 13.23 5.65 4.70
N SER A 4 13.24 4.40 5.17
CA SER A 4 12.78 4.08 6.52
C SER A 4 13.67 4.75 7.56
N PHE A 5 13.15 4.98 8.76
CA PHE A 5 13.94 5.55 9.87
C PHE A 5 15.21 4.73 10.15
N ASN A 6 15.17 3.41 9.95
CA ASN A 6 16.33 2.53 10.09
C ASN A 6 17.47 2.89 9.11
N LEU A 7 17.14 3.23 7.86
CA LEU A 7 18.14 3.68 6.89
C LEU A 7 18.71 5.04 7.29
N TYR A 8 17.84 5.98 7.69
CA TYR A 8 18.26 7.29 8.16
C TYR A 8 19.18 7.20 9.39
N ARG A 9 18.79 6.42 10.40
CA ARG A 9 19.59 6.14 11.60
C ARG A 9 20.95 5.55 11.25
N SER A 10 20.98 4.59 10.32
CA SER A 10 22.23 3.95 9.88
C SER A 10 23.16 4.94 9.16
N GLN A 11 22.61 5.77 8.26
CA GLN A 11 23.37 6.81 7.56
C GLN A 11 23.93 7.85 8.53
N LEU A 12 23.09 8.32 9.46
CA LEU A 12 23.46 9.29 10.49
C LEU A 12 24.54 8.73 11.41
N ARG A 13 24.44 7.44 11.80
CA ARG A 13 25.46 6.74 12.57
C ARG A 13 26.81 6.70 11.86
N VAL A 14 26.84 6.32 10.58
CA VAL A 14 28.09 6.27 9.79
C VAL A 14 28.73 7.65 9.67
N PHE A 15 27.93 8.67 9.38
CA PHE A 15 28.40 10.04 9.27
C PHE A 15 29.02 10.55 10.58
N LEU A 16 28.31 10.40 11.69
CA LEU A 16 28.76 10.90 13.00
C LEU A 16 29.89 10.09 13.62
N THR A 17 30.00 8.81 13.27
CA THR A 17 31.16 7.98 13.65
C THR A 17 32.42 8.48 12.94
N THR A 18 32.32 8.87 11.67
CA THR A 18 33.44 9.45 10.89
C THR A 18 33.94 10.76 11.51
N HIS A 19 33.03 11.54 12.12
CA HIS A 19 33.36 12.81 12.79
C HIS A 19 33.72 12.66 14.29
N VAL A 20 33.73 11.44 14.84
CA VAL A 20 34.03 11.17 16.28
C VAL A 20 33.05 11.88 17.24
N VAL A 21 31.80 12.10 16.80
CA VAL A 21 30.78 12.78 17.63
C VAL A 21 29.60 11.87 17.98
N TRP A 22 29.51 10.68 17.37
CA TRP A 22 28.49 9.68 17.72
C TRP A 22 28.42 9.38 19.22
N GLY A 23 29.57 9.39 19.90
CA GLY A 23 29.66 9.13 21.33
C GLY A 23 28.93 10.13 22.24
N HIS A 24 28.67 11.34 21.74
CA HIS A 24 27.89 12.35 22.47
C HIS A 24 26.37 12.06 22.35
N LEU A 25 25.95 11.41 21.26
CA LEU A 25 24.56 11.08 20.97
C LEU A 25 24.12 9.75 21.60
N ASP A 26 24.99 8.75 21.63
CA ASP A 26 24.71 7.46 22.28
C ASP A 26 24.97 7.48 23.80
N GLY A 27 25.58 8.56 24.32
CA GLY A 27 25.89 8.75 25.73
C GLY A 27 27.12 7.98 26.21
N SER A 28 27.96 7.45 25.32
CA SER A 28 29.23 6.80 25.66
C SER A 28 30.33 7.80 26.05
N VAL A 29 30.26 9.04 25.57
CA VAL A 29 31.13 10.14 26.00
C VAL A 29 30.40 10.90 27.10
N VAL A 30 30.96 10.85 28.30
CA VAL A 30 30.42 11.54 29.47
C VAL A 30 31.22 12.80 29.73
N ARG A 31 30.53 13.88 30.08
CA ARG A 31 31.13 15.15 30.50
C ARG A 31 32.13 14.92 31.64
N ASP A 32 33.37 15.36 31.45
CA ASP A 32 34.41 15.23 32.47
C ASP A 32 34.08 16.09 33.71
N PRO A 33 34.08 15.53 34.93
CA PRO A 33 33.73 16.27 36.14
C PRO A 33 34.84 17.20 36.64
N ALA A 34 36.11 16.98 36.27
CA ALA A 34 37.27 17.63 36.89
C ALA A 34 37.93 18.69 35.99
N ASP A 35 37.94 18.49 34.67
CA ASP A 35 38.66 19.38 33.74
C ASP A 35 37.73 20.39 33.05
N ALA A 36 37.93 21.68 33.36
CA ALA A 36 37.15 22.78 32.80
C ALA A 36 37.35 22.97 31.28
N ALA A 37 38.54 22.67 30.74
CA ALA A 37 38.83 22.79 29.32
C ALA A 37 38.18 21.64 28.52
N LEU A 38 38.21 20.42 29.05
CA LEU A 38 37.50 19.28 28.43
C LEU A 38 35.98 19.45 28.47
N ARG A 39 35.43 20.03 29.55
CA ARG A 39 34.00 20.41 29.60
C ARG A 39 33.62 21.44 28.55
N ALA A 40 34.41 22.49 28.37
CA ALA A 40 34.12 23.50 27.36
C ALA A 40 34.18 22.93 25.93
N GLN A 41 35.11 22.01 25.68
CA GLN A 41 35.20 21.29 24.40
C GLN A 41 34.01 20.33 24.19
N PHE A 42 33.58 19.63 25.23
CA PHE A 42 32.39 18.79 25.21
C PHE A 42 31.14 19.63 24.92
N ASP A 43 30.89 20.68 25.70
CA ASP A 43 29.70 21.55 25.58
C ASP A 43 29.65 22.24 24.19
N ALA A 44 30.80 22.55 23.59
CA ALA A 44 30.87 23.11 22.22
C ALA A 44 30.54 22.08 21.12
N ARG A 45 30.89 20.80 21.32
CA ARG A 45 30.69 19.73 20.32
C ARG A 45 29.38 18.98 20.48
N ASP A 46 28.83 18.97 21.69
CA ASP A 46 27.60 18.26 22.06
C ASP A 46 26.41 18.70 21.18
N ARG A 47 26.27 20.01 20.95
CA ARG A 47 25.12 20.55 20.19
C ARG A 47 25.41 20.81 18.71
N ASP A 48 26.63 21.19 18.35
CA ASP A 48 26.96 21.66 16.99
C ASP A 48 26.92 20.54 15.94
N ALA A 49 27.51 19.37 16.24
CA ALA A 49 27.60 18.29 15.26
C ALA A 49 26.24 17.63 14.95
N PRO A 50 25.36 17.34 15.95
CA PRO A 50 24.03 16.83 15.66
C PRO A 50 23.21 17.78 14.79
N LEU A 51 23.17 19.08 15.13
CA LEU A 51 22.36 20.07 14.41
C LEU A 51 22.81 20.25 12.95
N ARG A 52 24.10 20.10 12.65
CA ARG A 52 24.63 20.18 11.28
C ARG A 52 24.43 18.90 10.46
N SER A 53 24.24 17.76 11.13
CA SER A 53 24.13 16.45 10.49
C SER A 53 22.69 16.08 10.09
N VAL A 54 21.69 16.78 10.62
CA VAL A 54 20.26 16.50 10.41
C VAL A 54 19.65 17.45 9.37
N SER A 55 18.44 17.13 8.90
CA SER A 55 17.74 18.00 7.96
C SER A 55 17.36 19.34 8.62
N THR A 56 17.21 20.42 7.86
CA THR A 56 16.86 21.75 8.39
C THR A 56 15.58 21.74 9.22
N SER A 57 14.55 21.02 8.75
CA SER A 57 13.28 20.83 9.49
C SER A 57 13.45 20.08 10.80
N ASP A 58 14.40 19.15 10.88
CA ASP A 58 14.69 18.41 12.10
C ASP A 58 15.59 19.25 13.04
N ALA A 59 16.53 20.02 12.50
CA ALA A 59 17.38 20.95 13.24
C ALA A 59 16.55 22.06 13.93
N GLU A 60 15.55 22.62 13.25
CA GLU A 60 14.61 23.60 13.82
C GLU A 60 13.86 23.05 15.04
N ARG A 61 13.60 21.75 15.09
CA ARG A 61 12.90 21.11 16.21
C ARG A 61 13.83 20.72 17.36
N MET A 62 15.10 20.52 17.07
CA MET A 62 16.12 20.15 18.05
C MET A 62 16.83 21.36 18.66
N CYS A 63 16.76 22.54 18.03
CA CYS A 63 17.57 23.71 18.41
C CYS A 63 17.25 24.27 19.81
N GLU A 64 16.08 23.95 20.37
CA GLU A 64 15.68 24.35 21.73
C GLU A 64 16.16 23.36 22.82
N LEU A 65 16.60 22.16 22.43
CA LEU A 65 16.99 21.10 23.36
C LEU A 65 18.43 21.30 23.86
N ALA A 66 18.69 20.95 25.12
CA ALA A 66 19.91 21.35 25.82
C ALA A 66 21.09 20.40 25.51
N THR A 67 20.82 19.13 25.26
CA THR A 67 21.87 18.10 25.06
C THR A 67 21.70 17.34 23.76
N ALA A 68 22.80 16.82 23.20
CA ALA A 68 22.77 15.94 22.04
C ALA A 68 21.85 14.74 22.26
N ARG A 69 21.85 14.20 23.48
CA ARG A 69 21.04 13.06 23.88
C ARG A 69 19.54 13.36 23.82
N GLU A 70 19.10 14.47 24.39
CA GLU A 70 17.69 14.90 24.30
C GLU A 70 17.28 15.14 22.86
N MET A 71 18.17 15.74 22.07
CA MET A 71 17.96 15.94 20.63
C MET A 71 17.77 14.62 19.88
N TRP A 72 18.59 13.61 20.18
CA TRP A 72 18.48 12.26 19.61
C TRP A 72 17.20 11.54 20.04
N GLU A 73 16.89 11.54 21.34
CA GLU A 73 15.71 10.90 21.89
C GLU A 73 14.42 11.53 21.32
N ASN A 74 14.39 12.86 21.15
CA ASN A 74 13.27 13.55 20.52
C ASN A 74 13.09 13.11 19.06
N LEU A 75 14.17 13.06 18.27
CA LEU A 75 14.12 12.54 16.90
C LEU A 75 13.60 11.10 16.88
N GLU A 76 14.20 10.22 17.68
CA GLU A 76 13.82 8.81 17.71
C GLU A 76 12.34 8.63 18.07
N GLN A 77 11.81 9.39 19.03
CA GLN A 77 10.39 9.37 19.37
C GLN A 77 9.50 9.88 18.24
N GLN A 78 9.88 10.96 17.56
CA GLN A 78 9.09 11.53 16.46
C GLN A 78 9.03 10.60 15.26
N TYR A 79 10.18 10.06 14.88
CA TYR A 79 10.25 9.07 13.82
C TYR A 79 9.52 7.79 14.24
N THR A 80 9.65 7.30 15.47
CA THR A 80 8.91 6.10 15.93
C THR A 80 7.39 6.29 15.91
N LYS A 81 6.87 7.44 16.36
CA LYS A 81 5.43 7.75 16.31
C LYS A 81 4.91 7.79 14.88
N ARG A 82 5.63 8.47 13.98
CA ARG A 82 5.29 8.54 12.56
C ARG A 82 5.36 7.16 11.89
N GLU A 83 6.39 6.39 12.19
CA GLU A 83 6.60 5.04 11.63
C GLU A 83 5.51 4.07 12.09
N PHE A 84 5.02 4.16 13.33
CA PHE A 84 3.88 3.36 13.76
C PHE A 84 2.59 3.70 13.00
N GLY A 85 2.30 5.00 12.82
CA GLY A 85 1.17 5.43 11.98
C GLY A 85 1.30 4.93 10.54
N ASN A 86 2.48 5.10 9.93
CA ASN A 86 2.78 4.61 8.59
C ASN A 86 2.59 3.09 8.47
N TYR A 87 3.04 2.32 9.47
CA TYR A 87 2.84 0.88 9.56
C TYR A 87 1.36 0.51 9.59
N VAL A 88 0.57 1.13 10.47
CA VAL A 88 -0.87 0.85 10.59
C VAL A 88 -1.59 1.12 9.27
N PHE A 89 -1.31 2.25 8.61
CA PHE A 89 -1.89 2.56 7.31
C PHE A 89 -1.46 1.59 6.21
N ALA A 90 -0.18 1.22 6.16
CA ALA A 90 0.33 0.25 5.20
C ALA A 90 -0.31 -1.13 5.39
N LEU A 91 -0.42 -1.60 6.64
CA LEU A 91 -1.09 -2.85 6.97
C LEU A 91 -2.58 -2.80 6.61
N GLN A 92 -3.28 -1.74 7.00
CA GLN A 92 -4.70 -1.56 6.67
C GLN A 92 -4.93 -1.60 5.16
N ARG A 93 -4.08 -0.93 4.38
CA ARG A 93 -4.16 -0.91 2.91
C ARG A 93 -3.83 -2.26 2.29
N LEU A 94 -2.87 -2.99 2.86
CA LEU A 94 -2.51 -4.33 2.42
C LEU A 94 -3.68 -5.30 2.64
N MET A 95 -4.33 -5.23 3.80
CA MET A 95 -5.47 -6.09 4.17
C MET A 95 -6.75 -5.75 3.39
N ASN A 96 -7.10 -4.46 3.26
CA ASN A 96 -8.45 -4.04 2.83
C ASN A 96 -8.54 -3.59 1.36
N SER A 97 -7.62 -4.00 0.52
CA SER A 97 -7.68 -3.71 -0.92
C SER A 97 -7.98 -5.02 -1.66
N PRO A 98 -9.26 -5.32 -1.93
CA PRO A 98 -9.63 -6.50 -2.68
C PRO A 98 -9.15 -6.39 -4.14
N PHE A 99 -9.16 -7.51 -4.85
CA PHE A 99 -9.02 -7.49 -6.31
C PHE A 99 -10.36 -7.06 -6.95
N GLU A 100 -10.30 -6.14 -7.91
CA GLU A 100 -11.47 -5.65 -8.64
C GLU A 100 -11.50 -6.20 -10.07
N HIS A 101 -12.69 -6.49 -10.59
CA HIS A 101 -12.86 -6.99 -11.97
C HIS A 101 -12.40 -5.93 -12.97
N GLY A 102 -11.56 -6.33 -13.93
CA GLY A 102 -10.97 -5.44 -14.94
C GLY A 102 -9.61 -4.84 -14.55
N GLN A 103 -9.10 -5.12 -13.35
CA GLN A 103 -7.70 -4.83 -13.00
C GLN A 103 -6.79 -5.98 -13.47
N SER A 104 -5.58 -5.66 -13.93
CA SER A 104 -4.54 -6.67 -14.20
C SER A 104 -4.15 -7.41 -12.91
N MET A 105 -4.29 -8.74 -12.91
CA MET A 105 -3.90 -9.60 -11.79
C MET A 105 -2.40 -9.47 -11.48
N GLU A 106 -1.56 -9.42 -12.51
CA GLU A 106 -0.12 -9.24 -12.34
C GLU A 106 0.20 -7.93 -11.62
N GLN A 107 -0.33 -6.81 -12.10
CA GLN A 107 -0.10 -5.51 -11.48
C GLN A 107 -0.60 -5.49 -10.03
N TRP A 108 -1.77 -6.07 -9.76
CA TRP A 108 -2.32 -6.17 -8.42
C TRP A 108 -1.43 -6.99 -7.47
N LEU A 109 -0.92 -8.14 -7.91
CA LEU A 109 0.02 -8.97 -7.14
C LEU A 109 1.35 -8.27 -6.90
N GLN A 110 1.88 -7.53 -7.87
CA GLN A 110 3.10 -6.72 -7.71
C GLN A 110 2.92 -5.64 -6.64
N VAL A 111 1.77 -4.97 -6.62
CA VAL A 111 1.44 -3.98 -5.58
C VAL A 111 1.43 -4.65 -4.19
N ARG A 112 0.89 -5.87 -4.05
CA ARG A 112 0.91 -6.62 -2.78
C ARG A 112 2.33 -6.96 -2.33
N ARG A 113 3.18 -7.45 -3.25
CA ARG A 113 4.60 -7.72 -2.96
C ARG A 113 5.34 -6.46 -2.54
N HIS A 114 5.09 -5.35 -3.22
CA HIS A 114 5.68 -4.07 -2.89
C HIS A 114 5.26 -3.57 -1.50
N MET A 115 3.97 -3.68 -1.15
CA MET A 115 3.48 -3.34 0.20
C MET A 115 4.10 -4.24 1.27
N ARG A 116 4.25 -5.55 1.01
CA ARG A 116 4.99 -6.46 1.92
C ARG A 116 6.41 -5.96 2.16
N GLN A 117 7.12 -5.60 1.08
CA GLN A 117 8.48 -5.10 1.18
C GLN A 117 8.55 -3.77 1.95
N GLN A 118 7.57 -2.88 1.77
CA GLN A 118 7.49 -1.65 2.54
C GLN A 118 7.35 -1.94 4.05
N LEU A 119 6.51 -2.89 4.44
CA LEU A 119 6.37 -3.31 5.85
C LEU A 119 7.70 -3.86 6.41
N THR A 120 8.39 -4.70 5.65
CA THR A 120 9.72 -5.20 6.01
C THR A 120 10.71 -4.04 6.21
N ASN A 121 10.70 -3.04 5.33
CA ASN A 121 11.59 -1.88 5.43
C ASN A 121 11.30 -1.01 6.67
N MET A 122 10.06 -0.99 7.16
CA MET A 122 9.65 -0.33 8.41
C MET A 122 9.98 -1.15 9.67
N GLY A 123 10.56 -2.34 9.52
CA GLY A 123 10.93 -3.23 10.64
C GLY A 123 9.84 -4.23 11.03
N TYR A 124 8.77 -4.35 10.25
CA TYR A 124 7.67 -5.30 10.48
C TYR A 124 7.64 -6.35 9.36
N PRO A 125 8.53 -7.36 9.41
CA PRO A 125 8.57 -8.38 8.37
C PRO A 125 7.27 -9.18 8.36
N MET A 126 6.65 -9.27 7.18
CA MET A 126 5.50 -10.13 6.94
C MET A 126 5.96 -11.42 6.25
N THR A 127 5.53 -12.56 6.79
CA THR A 127 5.84 -13.89 6.27
C THR A 127 5.08 -14.19 4.97
N ASP A 128 5.59 -15.14 4.20
CA ASP A 128 4.91 -15.62 2.98
C ASP A 128 3.51 -16.15 3.30
N ASP A 129 3.38 -16.89 4.41
CA ASP A 129 2.11 -17.42 4.92
C ASP A 129 1.08 -16.33 5.20
N GLN A 130 1.50 -15.23 5.82
CA GLN A 130 0.61 -14.09 6.05
C GLN A 130 0.20 -13.43 4.75
N LEU A 131 1.12 -13.28 3.78
CA LEU A 131 0.80 -12.69 2.49
C LEU A 131 -0.17 -13.60 1.70
N VAL A 132 -0.06 -14.92 1.81
CA VAL A 132 -1.01 -15.88 1.22
C VAL A 132 -2.42 -15.67 1.77
N ASP A 133 -2.57 -15.57 3.10
CA ASP A 133 -3.87 -15.31 3.72
C ASP A 133 -4.49 -14.00 3.20
N VAL A 134 -3.68 -12.94 3.09
CA VAL A 134 -4.11 -11.64 2.56
C VAL A 134 -4.58 -11.74 1.12
N ILE A 135 -3.82 -12.42 0.28
CA ILE A 135 -4.15 -12.56 -1.15
C ILE A 135 -5.43 -13.35 -1.31
N LEU A 136 -5.53 -14.54 -0.69
CA LEU A 136 -6.70 -15.41 -0.80
C LEU A 136 -7.95 -14.74 -0.25
N THR A 137 -7.85 -13.98 0.85
CA THR A 137 -8.97 -13.20 1.41
C THR A 137 -9.45 -12.12 0.42
N ASN A 138 -8.52 -11.44 -0.26
CA ASN A 138 -8.83 -10.34 -1.15
C ASN A 138 -9.34 -10.77 -2.54
N VAL A 139 -9.06 -12.00 -2.97
CA VAL A 139 -9.58 -12.58 -4.22
C VAL A 139 -10.78 -13.50 -4.01
N ALA A 140 -11.21 -13.74 -2.77
CA ALA A 140 -12.25 -14.71 -2.42
C ALA A 140 -13.59 -14.51 -3.16
N LYS A 141 -13.91 -13.26 -3.54
CA LYS A 141 -15.14 -12.94 -4.28
C LYS A 141 -15.00 -13.07 -5.80
N THR A 142 -13.80 -12.90 -6.34
CA THR A 142 -13.54 -12.87 -7.79
C THR A 142 -13.05 -14.23 -8.29
N HIS A 143 -12.11 -14.86 -7.59
CA HIS A 143 -11.50 -16.14 -7.96
C HIS A 143 -11.87 -17.22 -6.93
N ARG A 144 -13.17 -17.41 -6.71
CA ARG A 144 -13.70 -18.30 -5.67
C ARG A 144 -13.23 -19.76 -5.84
N GLU A 145 -13.10 -20.22 -7.09
CA GLU A 145 -12.66 -21.59 -7.37
C GLU A 145 -11.20 -21.82 -6.99
N VAL A 146 -10.31 -20.85 -7.25
CA VAL A 146 -8.91 -20.88 -6.80
C VAL A 146 -8.82 -20.99 -5.28
N VAL A 147 -9.61 -20.18 -4.55
CA VAL A 147 -9.65 -20.26 -3.08
C VAL A 147 -10.17 -21.62 -2.61
N ARG A 148 -11.19 -22.18 -3.27
CA ARG A 148 -11.73 -23.52 -2.96
C ARG A 148 -10.71 -24.63 -3.21
N GLN A 149 -9.93 -24.54 -4.29
CA GLN A 149 -8.84 -25.48 -4.59
C GLN A 149 -7.82 -25.49 -3.46
N PHE A 150 -7.30 -24.32 -3.05
CA PHE A 150 -6.32 -24.23 -1.97
C PHE A 150 -6.87 -24.68 -0.62
N ALA A 151 -8.13 -24.37 -0.30
CA ALA A 151 -8.79 -24.86 0.90
C ALA A 151 -8.88 -26.40 0.92
N LYS A 152 -9.25 -27.01 -0.22
CA LYS A 152 -9.36 -28.46 -0.37
C LYS A 152 -8.00 -29.16 -0.29
N THR A 153 -6.97 -28.61 -0.94
CA THR A 153 -5.61 -29.16 -0.91
C THR A 153 -5.04 -29.16 0.51
N THR A 154 -5.29 -28.09 1.26
CA THR A 154 -4.88 -27.99 2.68
C THR A 154 -5.60 -29.02 3.56
N GLN A 155 -6.86 -29.35 3.25
CA GLN A 155 -7.64 -30.35 3.99
C GLN A 155 -7.29 -31.80 3.61
N MET A 156 -7.02 -32.09 2.33
CA MET A 156 -6.78 -33.45 1.84
C MET A 156 -5.39 -33.98 2.15
N ALA A 157 -4.39 -33.11 2.29
CA ALA A 157 -2.99 -33.53 2.41
C ALA A 157 -2.63 -34.15 3.77
N GLY A 158 -3.49 -34.10 4.80
CA GLY A 158 -3.17 -34.59 6.15
C GLY A 158 -1.91 -33.97 6.77
N ALA A 159 -1.33 -32.96 6.12
CA ALA A 159 -0.09 -32.29 6.46
C ALA A 159 -0.39 -30.78 6.63
N PRO A 160 0.18 -30.13 7.65
CA PRO A 160 -0.18 -28.77 8.07
C PRO A 160 0.50 -27.69 7.21
N GLY A 161 0.57 -27.90 5.90
CA GLY A 161 1.26 -26.98 4.99
C GLY A 161 0.31 -25.91 4.49
N ARG A 162 0.53 -24.65 4.87
CA ARG A 162 -0.09 -23.51 4.19
C ARG A 162 0.32 -23.50 2.70
N PRO A 163 -0.53 -23.02 1.78
CA PRO A 163 -0.17 -22.91 0.38
C PRO A 163 1.10 -22.07 0.18
N ILE A 164 1.99 -22.51 -0.70
CA ILE A 164 3.21 -21.74 -1.02
C ILE A 164 2.82 -20.50 -1.82
N LEU A 165 3.36 -19.33 -1.44
CA LEU A 165 3.05 -18.05 -2.05
C LEU A 165 3.22 -18.03 -3.58
N SER A 166 4.31 -18.58 -4.09
CA SER A 166 4.57 -18.66 -5.54
C SER A 166 3.52 -19.49 -6.27
N HIS A 167 3.09 -20.61 -5.67
CA HIS A 167 2.06 -21.46 -6.24
C HIS A 167 0.72 -20.72 -6.32
N VAL A 168 0.31 -20.03 -5.24
CA VAL A 168 -0.92 -19.22 -5.23
C VAL A 168 -0.90 -18.13 -6.30
N MET A 169 0.20 -17.38 -6.40
CA MET A 169 0.33 -16.31 -7.39
C MET A 169 0.29 -16.82 -8.83
N ASN A 170 0.99 -17.92 -9.12
CA ASN A 170 1.02 -18.50 -10.46
C ASN A 170 -0.35 -19.08 -10.86
N THR A 171 -1.05 -19.73 -9.92
CA THR A 171 -2.41 -20.25 -10.18
C THR A 171 -3.40 -19.12 -10.43
N LEU A 172 -3.32 -18.01 -9.69
CA LEU A 172 -4.18 -16.84 -9.94
C LEU A 172 -3.92 -16.24 -11.32
N LEU A 173 -2.65 -16.11 -11.73
CA LEU A 173 -2.31 -15.60 -13.06
C LEU A 173 -2.85 -16.52 -14.16
N ALA A 174 -2.65 -17.83 -14.05
CA ALA A 174 -3.14 -18.80 -15.01
C ALA A 174 -4.68 -18.80 -15.12
N GLU A 175 -5.39 -18.70 -13.99
CA GLU A 175 -6.86 -18.64 -14.00
C GLU A 175 -7.37 -17.34 -14.63
N THR A 176 -6.76 -16.19 -14.30
CA THR A 176 -7.14 -14.91 -14.93
C THR A 176 -6.91 -14.94 -16.44
N GLU A 177 -5.81 -15.54 -16.91
CA GLU A 177 -5.51 -15.67 -18.34
C GLU A 177 -6.52 -16.59 -19.05
N LEU A 178 -6.97 -17.66 -18.38
CA LEU A 178 -8.04 -18.53 -18.88
C LEU A 178 -9.40 -17.82 -18.91
N ASP A 179 -9.75 -17.05 -17.88
CA ASP A 179 -10.99 -16.27 -17.82
C ASP A 179 -11.04 -15.19 -18.91
N GLU A 180 -9.90 -14.56 -19.21
CA GLU A 180 -9.76 -13.60 -20.31
C GLU A 180 -9.94 -14.31 -21.67
N ALA A 181 -9.28 -15.45 -21.90
CA ALA A 181 -9.40 -16.22 -23.14
C ALA A 181 -10.84 -16.72 -23.39
N LEU A 182 -11.52 -17.22 -22.35
CA LEU A 182 -12.92 -17.67 -22.42
C LEU A 182 -13.91 -16.50 -22.57
N GLY A 183 -13.56 -15.32 -22.06
CA GLY A 183 -14.34 -14.09 -22.21
C GLY A 183 -14.32 -13.54 -23.64
N GLU A 184 -13.21 -13.71 -24.36
CA GLU A 184 -13.08 -13.35 -25.78
C GLU A 184 -13.78 -14.35 -26.72
N GLU A 185 -14.00 -15.59 -26.29
CA GLU A 185 -14.61 -16.67 -27.08
C GLU A 185 -16.16 -16.68 -27.06
N LYS A 186 -16.82 -15.54 -26.80
CA LYS A 186 -18.28 -15.43 -27.00
C LYS A 186 -18.59 -15.21 -28.49
N PRO A 187 -19.26 -16.16 -29.18
CA PRO A 187 -19.37 -16.12 -30.63
C PRO A 187 -20.35 -15.06 -31.09
N ALA A 188 -19.87 -14.15 -31.94
CA ALA A 188 -20.72 -13.40 -32.84
C ALA A 188 -21.29 -14.37 -33.89
N THR A 189 -22.58 -14.70 -33.79
CA THR A 189 -23.57 -14.71 -34.88
C THR A 189 -24.85 -15.45 -34.45
N PRO A 190 -26.04 -14.82 -34.49
CA PRO A 190 -27.26 -15.54 -34.74
C PRO A 190 -27.45 -15.61 -36.27
N VAL A 191 -27.32 -16.81 -36.84
CA VAL A 191 -27.76 -17.10 -38.22
C VAL A 191 -29.30 -17.05 -38.25
N PRO A 192 -29.95 -16.16 -39.03
CA PRO A 192 -31.40 -16.21 -39.21
C PRO A 192 -31.76 -17.26 -40.25
N LYS A 193 -32.65 -18.17 -39.85
CA LYS A 193 -33.29 -19.17 -40.71
C LYS A 193 -34.05 -18.51 -41.85
N GLU A 194 -33.83 -19.00 -43.08
CA GLU A 194 -34.74 -18.76 -44.19
C GLU A 194 -36.14 -19.29 -43.86
N MET A 195 -37.17 -18.45 -43.98
CA MET A 195 -38.56 -18.90 -43.93
C MET A 195 -39.41 -18.08 -44.90
N GLY A 196 -39.76 -18.75 -46.02
CA GLY A 196 -41.14 -18.92 -46.51
C GLY A 196 -42.01 -17.67 -46.68
N VAL A 197 -42.22 -17.32 -47.94
CA VAL A 197 -43.26 -16.41 -48.44
C VAL A 197 -44.68 -16.96 -48.19
N SER A 198 -45.55 -16.16 -47.54
CA SER A 198 -47.01 -16.01 -47.74
C SER A 198 -47.56 -15.20 -46.54
N GLY A 199 -48.51 -14.26 -46.60
CA GLY A 199 -49.38 -13.72 -47.63
C GLY A 199 -50.59 -13.06 -46.91
N ARG A 200 -50.87 -11.79 -47.24
CA ARG A 200 -52.16 -11.04 -47.13
C ARG A 200 -52.78 -10.68 -45.75
N ARG A 201 -52.73 -9.36 -45.46
CA ARG A 201 -53.83 -8.35 -45.36
C ARG A 201 -54.98 -8.52 -44.34
N ALA A 202 -55.09 -7.59 -43.37
CA ALA A 202 -56.21 -6.63 -43.19
C ALA A 202 -56.08 -5.80 -41.87
N SER A 203 -56.30 -4.48 -41.96
CA SER A 203 -56.51 -3.52 -40.85
C SER A 203 -58.03 -3.31 -40.60
N PRO A 204 -58.53 -2.30 -39.83
CA PRO A 204 -58.02 -1.52 -38.68
C PRO A 204 -59.06 -1.46 -37.51
N GLY A 205 -58.70 -0.92 -36.34
CA GLY A 205 -59.70 -0.69 -35.29
C GLY A 205 -59.24 -0.01 -34.00
N ASP A 206 -59.46 1.30 -33.96
CA ASP A 206 -59.92 2.12 -32.83
C ASP A 206 -58.95 2.80 -31.83
N ARG A 207 -59.31 4.06 -31.56
CA ARG A 207 -58.60 5.08 -30.77
C ARG A 207 -58.96 4.96 -29.28
N ARG A 208 -58.06 5.37 -28.39
CA ARG A 208 -58.28 6.45 -27.38
C ARG A 208 -57.04 6.70 -26.53
N SER A 209 -56.75 7.99 -26.36
CA SER A 209 -55.74 8.58 -25.48
C SER A 209 -56.06 8.39 -24.00
N ALA A 210 -55.04 8.24 -23.15
CA ALA A 210 -54.94 8.91 -21.85
C ALA A 210 -53.53 8.77 -21.25
N SER A 211 -53.18 9.77 -20.47
CA SER A 211 -51.89 10.22 -19.95
C SER A 211 -51.33 9.48 -18.73
N GLY A 212 -50.04 9.69 -18.48
CA GLY A 212 -49.34 9.49 -17.21
C GLY A 212 -48.22 8.47 -17.37
N GLY A 213 -46.93 8.77 -17.27
CA GLY A 213 -46.24 9.79 -16.49
C GLY A 213 -45.16 9.07 -15.68
N SER A 214 -43.95 9.63 -15.68
CA SER A 214 -42.77 9.32 -14.85
C SER A 214 -41.62 8.57 -15.53
N ASP A 215 -40.79 9.39 -16.20
CA ASP A 215 -39.39 9.15 -16.50
C ASP A 215 -38.59 8.88 -15.21
N ALA A 216 -37.95 7.72 -15.14
CA ALA A 216 -36.90 7.42 -14.18
C ALA A 216 -35.64 7.03 -14.96
N ASN A 217 -34.97 8.01 -15.55
CA ASN A 217 -33.64 7.82 -16.13
C ASN A 217 -32.76 9.05 -15.91
N ASN A 218 -32.14 9.15 -14.73
CA ASN A 218 -30.86 9.87 -14.61
C ASN A 218 -30.07 9.46 -13.35
N LYS A 219 -29.20 8.46 -13.47
CA LYS A 219 -28.12 8.18 -12.51
C LYS A 219 -26.74 8.17 -13.19
N SER A 220 -26.52 9.10 -14.13
CA SER A 220 -25.26 9.19 -14.89
C SER A 220 -24.34 10.36 -14.51
N LEU A 221 -24.54 11.03 -13.38
CA LEU A 221 -23.80 12.27 -13.07
C LEU A 221 -23.14 12.35 -11.67
N LEU A 222 -22.74 11.23 -11.06
CA LEU A 222 -22.03 11.23 -9.77
C LEU A 222 -20.62 10.59 -9.79
N TRP A 223 -19.87 10.74 -10.90
CA TRP A 223 -18.47 10.28 -10.97
C TRP A 223 -17.47 11.33 -11.48
N LYS A 224 -17.87 12.61 -11.62
CA LYS A 224 -16.98 13.67 -12.13
C LYS A 224 -16.59 14.74 -11.11
N SER A 225 -16.56 14.41 -9.82
CA SER A 225 -16.06 15.32 -8.79
C SER A 225 -15.01 14.65 -7.90
N LEU A 226 -13.84 14.40 -8.48
CA LEU A 226 -12.58 14.36 -7.74
C LEU A 226 -11.42 14.73 -8.67
N LYS A 227 -11.48 15.93 -9.24
CA LYS A 227 -10.29 16.58 -9.78
C LYS A 227 -9.51 17.15 -8.60
N PHE A 228 -8.34 16.57 -8.32
CA PHE A 228 -7.31 17.16 -7.49
C PHE A 228 -7.02 18.58 -7.99
N LYS A 229 -7.43 19.57 -7.20
CA LYS A 229 -7.04 20.96 -7.35
C LYS A 229 -5.89 21.18 -6.37
N THR A 230 -4.66 20.96 -6.84
CA THR A 230 -3.46 21.52 -6.20
C THR A 230 -3.26 22.91 -6.76
N HIS A 231 -3.52 23.93 -5.96
CA HIS A 231 -2.98 25.26 -6.15
C HIS A 231 -2.71 25.90 -4.78
N GLU A 232 -1.71 26.79 -4.80
CA GLU A 232 -1.12 27.60 -3.72
C GLU A 232 0.18 26.97 -3.16
N GLU A 233 1.39 27.39 -3.55
CA GLU A 233 1.98 28.76 -3.61
C GLU A 233 1.79 29.55 -2.31
N ASN A 234 2.80 29.52 -1.43
CA ASN A 234 3.59 30.68 -0.97
C ASN A 234 4.33 30.37 0.35
N LEU A 235 5.59 30.85 0.41
CA LEU A 235 6.59 30.84 1.48
C LEU A 235 7.47 29.58 1.59
#